data_AF-A0A3B8IMW8-F1
#
_entry.id   AF-A0A3B8IMW8-F1
#
_cell.length_a   1.000
_cell.length_b   1.000
_cell.length_c   1.000
_cell.angle_alpha   90.00
_cell.angle_beta   90.00
_cell.angle_gamma   90.00
#
_symmetry.space_group_name_H-M   'P 1'
#
loop_
_entity.id
_entity.type
_entity.pdbx_description
1 polymer ?
#
loop_
_entity_poly.entity_id
_entity_poly.type
_entity_poly.pdbx_seq_one_letter_code
_entity_poly.pdbx_strand_id
1 'polypeptide(L)'
;MLTLLFPAFCQQDEDVARQEAFIQLFDKEVQNRAFALLSMSAISEKVTEEEDKTFYYGWVAFEEFLQGKYKPYADKHGLSQEPRSKAKAEAFFGELASDILPKRKFYETMLDQTEDYLEKLKKLPGYATDEDLEFARFVVKQEEAQIQAIEHRIKGENQAAADVLADFINSNQ
;
A
#
# COMPACT_ATOMS: atom_id res chain seq x y z
N MET A 1 -50.59 12.39 16.93
CA MET A 1 -49.58 11.42 16.51
C MET A 1 -49.01 11.95 15.20
N LEU A 2 -47.91 12.70 15.26
CA LEU A 2 -47.28 13.29 14.08
C LEU A 2 -46.00 12.48 13.82
N THR A 3 -46.04 11.58 12.86
CA THR A 3 -44.88 10.78 12.45
C THR A 3 -44.02 11.67 11.56
N LEU A 4 -42.88 12.13 12.08
CA LEU A 4 -41.87 12.86 11.32
C LEU A 4 -41.20 11.89 10.31
N LEU A 5 -41.65 11.93 9.06
CA LEU A 5 -41.01 11.30 7.91
C LEU A 5 -39.88 12.21 7.40
N PHE A 6 -38.76 12.31 8.11
CA PHE A 6 -37.59 13.08 7.68
C PHE A 6 -36.17 12.51 8.04
N PRO A 7 -35.86 11.19 7.94
CA PRO A 7 -34.46 10.74 8.01
C PRO A 7 -33.85 10.25 6.68
N ALA A 8 -34.64 9.82 5.70
CA ALA A 8 -34.12 9.04 4.56
C ALA A 8 -33.20 9.84 3.60
N PHE A 9 -33.41 11.16 3.48
CA PHE A 9 -32.65 11.99 2.52
C PHE A 9 -31.25 12.33 3.05
N CYS A 10 -31.10 12.69 4.32
CA CYS A 10 -29.78 12.95 4.92
C CYS A 10 -28.91 11.70 5.00
N GLN A 11 -29.50 10.54 5.27
CA GLN A 11 -28.76 9.29 5.37
C GLN A 11 -28.20 8.83 4.01
N GLN A 12 -28.92 9.10 2.93
CA GLN A 12 -28.47 8.79 1.57
C GLN A 12 -27.27 9.67 1.14
N ASP A 13 -27.26 10.95 1.50
CA ASP A 13 -26.15 11.86 1.19
C ASP A 13 -24.88 11.49 1.98
N GLU A 14 -25.02 11.08 3.25
CA GLU A 14 -23.91 10.63 4.09
C GLU A 14 -23.29 9.31 3.58
N ASP A 15 -24.13 8.36 3.16
CA ASP A 15 -23.65 7.08 2.61
C ASP A 15 -22.91 7.27 1.28
N VAL A 16 -23.37 8.18 0.42
CA VAL A 16 -22.68 8.55 -0.83
C VAL A 16 -21.32 9.18 -0.53
N ALA A 17 -21.27 10.17 0.37
CA ALA A 17 -20.01 10.81 0.74
C ALA A 17 -19.01 9.84 1.37
N ARG A 18 -19.49 8.89 2.20
CA ARG A 18 -18.67 7.83 2.77
C ARG A 18 -18.10 6.92 1.68
N GLN A 19 -18.92 6.49 0.73
CA GLN A 19 -18.49 5.64 -0.37
C GLN A 19 -17.47 6.34 -1.27
N GLU A 20 -17.66 7.62 -1.57
CA GLU A 20 -16.69 8.43 -2.33
C GLU A 20 -15.36 8.53 -1.58
N ALA A 21 -15.38 8.75 -0.27
CA ALA A 21 -14.16 8.78 0.55
C ALA A 21 -13.43 7.43 0.56
N PHE A 22 -14.18 6.32 0.61
CA PHE A 22 -13.61 4.97 0.48
C PHE A 22 -12.92 4.80 -0.88
N ILE A 23 -13.64 5.06 -1.98
CA ILE A 23 -13.12 4.87 -3.34
C ILE A 23 -11.88 5.74 -3.58
N GLN A 24 -11.89 7.00 -3.17
CA GLN A 24 -10.75 7.91 -3.36
C GLN A 24 -9.49 7.41 -2.63
N LEU A 25 -9.63 6.97 -1.38
CA LEU A 25 -8.51 6.47 -0.61
C LEU A 25 -8.03 5.11 -1.12
N PHE A 26 -8.95 4.22 -1.46
CA PHE A 26 -8.62 2.91 -2.00
C PHE A 26 -7.98 2.98 -3.39
N ASP A 27 -8.46 3.87 -4.25
CA ASP A 27 -7.85 4.12 -5.55
C ASP A 27 -6.40 4.57 -5.45
N LYS A 28 -6.13 5.51 -4.52
CA LYS A 28 -4.77 5.91 -4.23
C LYS A 28 -3.92 4.75 -3.76
N GLU A 29 -4.46 3.87 -2.93
CA GLU A 29 -3.75 2.68 -2.46
C GLU A 29 -3.42 1.72 -3.59
N VAL A 30 -4.39 1.39 -4.44
CA VAL A 30 -4.18 0.52 -5.61
C VAL A 30 -3.05 1.08 -6.49
N GLN A 31 -3.05 2.38 -6.73
CA GLN A 31 -2.00 3.03 -7.52
C GLN A 31 -0.64 3.04 -6.81
N ASN A 32 -0.61 3.20 -5.49
CA ASN A 32 0.61 3.09 -4.70
C ASN A 32 1.20 1.67 -4.76
N ARG A 33 0.38 0.62 -4.69
CA ARG A 33 0.84 -0.78 -4.83
C ARG A 33 1.39 -1.07 -6.22
N ALA A 34 0.66 -0.64 -7.26
CA ALA A 34 1.12 -0.78 -8.65
C ALA A 34 2.46 -0.08 -8.87
N PHE A 35 2.61 1.09 -8.25
CA PHE A 35 3.84 1.85 -8.26
C PHE A 35 4.99 1.13 -7.52
N ALA A 36 4.75 0.67 -6.29
CA ALA A 36 5.73 -0.03 -5.48
C ALA A 36 6.26 -1.29 -6.18
N LEU A 37 5.36 -2.10 -6.76
CA LEU A 37 5.74 -3.28 -7.53
C LEU A 37 6.69 -2.93 -8.67
N LEU A 38 6.27 -2.01 -9.55
CA LEU A 38 7.07 -1.62 -10.71
C LEU A 38 8.47 -1.15 -10.31
N SER A 39 8.56 -0.33 -9.28
CA SER A 39 9.82 0.25 -8.83
C SER A 39 10.73 -0.75 -8.14
N MET A 40 10.18 -1.60 -7.27
CA MET A 40 10.97 -2.61 -6.57
C MET A 40 11.44 -3.70 -7.53
N SER A 41 10.64 -4.08 -8.54
CA SER A 41 11.09 -4.95 -9.63
C SER A 41 12.28 -4.33 -10.37
N ALA A 42 12.19 -3.07 -10.78
CA ALA A 42 13.28 -2.39 -11.49
C ALA A 42 14.57 -2.26 -10.66
N ILE A 43 14.46 -2.12 -9.33
CA ILE A 43 15.63 -2.09 -8.43
C ILE A 43 16.21 -3.51 -8.29
N SER A 44 15.35 -4.51 -8.11
CA SER A 44 15.74 -5.91 -7.93
C SER A 44 16.49 -6.49 -9.15
N GLU A 45 16.28 -5.92 -10.34
CA GLU A 45 17.01 -6.28 -11.56
C GLU A 45 18.44 -5.69 -11.59
N LYS A 46 18.67 -4.58 -10.89
CA LYS A 46 19.95 -3.83 -10.93
C LYS A 46 20.85 -4.10 -9.74
N VAL A 47 20.30 -4.64 -8.66
CA VAL A 47 21.03 -4.87 -7.43
C VAL A 47 22.01 -6.04 -7.58
N THR A 48 23.29 -5.77 -7.31
CA THR A 48 24.37 -6.76 -7.45
C THR A 48 24.74 -7.42 -6.12
N GLU A 49 24.65 -6.67 -5.02
CA GLU A 49 24.99 -7.13 -3.68
C GLU A 49 23.97 -8.17 -3.20
N GLU A 50 24.46 -9.34 -2.80
CA GLU A 50 23.61 -10.47 -2.41
C GLU A 50 22.73 -10.14 -1.19
N GLU A 51 23.28 -9.38 -0.24
CA GLU A 51 22.56 -8.93 0.95
C GLU A 51 21.38 -8.01 0.60
N ASP A 52 21.50 -7.19 -0.45
CA ASP A 52 20.44 -6.30 -0.89
C ASP A 52 19.37 -7.06 -1.71
N LYS A 53 19.75 -8.11 -2.45
CA LYS A 53 18.81 -8.95 -3.23
C LYS A 53 17.74 -9.58 -2.37
N THR A 54 18.10 -10.13 -1.20
CA THR A 54 17.15 -10.78 -0.28
C THR A 54 15.96 -9.86 0.04
N PHE A 55 16.25 -8.61 0.40
CA PHE A 55 15.21 -7.64 0.72
C PHE A 55 14.36 -7.28 -0.50
N TYR A 56 14.98 -6.91 -1.63
CA TYR A 56 14.23 -6.47 -2.80
C TYR A 56 13.39 -7.57 -3.44
N TYR A 57 13.90 -8.80 -3.52
CA TYR A 57 13.10 -9.93 -4.01
C TYR A 57 11.96 -10.28 -3.05
N GLY A 58 12.19 -10.21 -1.74
CA GLY A 58 11.12 -10.34 -0.74
C GLY A 58 10.03 -9.29 -0.91
N TRP A 59 10.42 -8.03 -1.17
CA TRP A 59 9.47 -6.94 -1.44
C TRP A 59 8.70 -7.15 -2.74
N VAL A 60 9.36 -7.58 -3.81
CA VAL A 60 8.67 -7.86 -5.09
C VAL A 60 7.64 -8.96 -4.90
N ALA A 61 8.00 -10.08 -4.26
CA ALA A 61 7.06 -11.17 -3.99
C ALA A 61 5.87 -10.73 -3.13
N PHE A 62 6.11 -9.84 -2.17
CA PHE A 62 5.06 -9.23 -1.35
C PHE A 62 4.10 -8.40 -2.19
N GLU A 63 4.60 -7.48 -3.02
CA GLU A 63 3.74 -6.65 -3.86
C GLU A 63 2.98 -7.47 -4.91
N GLU A 64 3.59 -8.51 -5.49
CA GLU A 64 2.90 -9.46 -6.38
C GLU A 64 1.73 -10.19 -5.67
N PHE A 65 1.96 -10.65 -4.44
CA PHE A 65 0.90 -11.23 -3.61
C PHE A 65 -0.24 -10.24 -3.37
N LEU A 66 0.09 -8.98 -3.05
CA LEU A 66 -0.90 -7.93 -2.85
C LEU A 66 -1.70 -7.65 -4.12
N GLN A 67 -1.09 -7.63 -5.30
CA GLN A 67 -1.83 -7.46 -6.56
C GLN A 67 -2.96 -8.49 -6.67
N GLY A 68 -2.66 -9.76 -6.34
CA GLY A 68 -3.65 -10.83 -6.30
C GLY A 68 -4.76 -10.60 -5.28
N LYS A 69 -4.42 -10.20 -4.04
CA LYS A 69 -5.40 -9.92 -2.97
C LYS A 69 -6.29 -8.72 -3.26
N TYR A 70 -5.72 -7.67 -3.88
CA TYR A 70 -6.43 -6.44 -4.21
C TYR A 70 -7.36 -6.59 -5.40
N LYS A 71 -7.02 -7.46 -6.36
CA LYS A 71 -7.73 -7.59 -7.64
C LYS A 71 -9.25 -7.69 -7.53
N PRO A 72 -9.85 -8.61 -6.73
CA PRO A 72 -11.31 -8.71 -6.66
C PRO A 72 -11.97 -7.43 -6.14
N TYR A 73 -11.33 -6.69 -5.22
CA TYR A 73 -11.85 -5.44 -4.69
C TYR A 73 -11.64 -4.27 -5.66
N ALA A 74 -10.51 -4.22 -6.35
CA ALA A 74 -10.25 -3.24 -7.39
C ALA A 74 -11.27 -3.40 -8.53
N ASP A 75 -11.49 -4.63 -9.00
CA ASP A 75 -12.48 -4.95 -10.04
C ASP A 75 -13.91 -4.56 -9.59
N LYS A 76 -14.28 -4.88 -8.33
CA LYS A 76 -15.60 -4.50 -7.74
C LYS A 76 -15.86 -3.00 -7.83
N HIS A 77 -14.83 -2.18 -7.61
CA HIS A 77 -14.92 -0.71 -7.59
C HIS A 77 -14.51 -0.05 -8.92
N GLY A 78 -14.24 -0.83 -9.97
CA GLY A 78 -13.85 -0.31 -11.29
C GLY A 78 -12.47 0.37 -11.31
N LEU A 79 -11.57 -0.02 -10.41
CA LEU A 79 -10.24 0.56 -10.24
C LEU A 79 -9.20 -0.25 -11.03
N SER A 80 -8.33 0.44 -11.77
CA SER A 80 -7.22 -0.21 -12.47
C SER A 80 -6.03 -0.39 -11.54
N GLN A 81 -5.46 -1.60 -11.56
CA GLN A 81 -4.18 -1.91 -10.91
C GLN A 81 -2.97 -1.60 -11.80
N GLU A 82 -3.18 -1.09 -13.01
CA GLU A 82 -2.09 -0.58 -13.84
C GLU A 82 -1.67 0.82 -13.35
N PRO A 83 -0.35 1.11 -13.29
CA PRO A 83 0.12 2.42 -12.90
C PRO A 83 -0.27 3.45 -13.97
N ARG A 84 -1.11 4.42 -13.60
CA ARG A 84 -1.57 5.49 -14.52
C ARG A 84 -0.45 6.35 -15.09
N SER A 85 0.70 6.38 -14.44
CA SER A 85 1.83 7.20 -14.88
C SER A 85 3.15 6.49 -14.61
N LYS A 86 3.47 5.51 -15.46
CA LYS A 86 4.77 4.82 -15.45
C LYS A 86 5.97 5.79 -15.43
N ALA A 87 5.89 6.90 -16.17
CA ALA A 87 6.93 7.93 -16.15
C ALA A 87 7.06 8.66 -14.80
N LYS A 88 5.94 8.88 -14.09
CA LYS A 88 5.96 9.47 -12.73
C LYS A 88 6.54 8.50 -11.72
N ALA A 89 6.30 7.20 -11.95
CA ALA A 89 6.88 6.15 -11.16
C ALA A 89 8.41 6.10 -11.29
N GLU A 90 8.88 6.04 -12.54
CA GLU A 90 10.30 6.08 -12.87
C GLU A 90 10.97 7.38 -12.38
N ALA A 91 10.28 8.52 -12.42
CA ALA A 91 10.79 9.80 -11.93
C ALA A 91 10.90 9.87 -10.39
N PHE A 92 9.88 9.44 -9.64
CA PHE A 92 9.91 9.49 -8.17
C PHE A 92 11.00 8.58 -7.60
N PHE A 93 11.16 7.38 -8.15
CA PHE A 93 12.28 6.52 -7.77
C PHE A 93 13.61 6.96 -8.36
N GLY A 94 13.65 7.55 -9.56
CA GLY A 94 14.89 8.14 -10.10
C GLY A 94 15.42 9.28 -9.24
N GLU A 95 14.52 10.07 -8.64
CA GLU A 95 14.85 11.13 -7.69
C GLU A 95 15.33 10.57 -6.35
N LEU A 96 14.61 9.57 -5.82
CA LEU A 96 14.92 8.94 -4.53
C LEU A 96 16.15 8.01 -4.55
N ALA A 97 16.38 7.32 -5.67
CA ALA A 97 17.50 6.40 -5.90
C ALA A 97 18.68 7.08 -6.61
N SER A 98 18.70 8.42 -6.70
CA SER A 98 19.87 9.10 -7.25
C SER A 98 21.11 8.73 -6.44
N ASP A 99 22.24 8.47 -7.12
CA ASP A 99 23.54 8.12 -6.54
C ASP A 99 24.09 9.16 -5.53
N ILE A 100 23.36 10.26 -5.34
CA ILE A 100 23.69 11.40 -4.48
C ILE A 100 23.15 11.17 -3.06
N LEU A 101 22.05 10.42 -2.88
CA LEU A 101 21.48 10.16 -1.56
C LEU A 101 22.11 8.92 -0.92
N PRO A 102 22.62 8.99 0.33
CA PRO A 102 23.02 7.80 1.05
C PRO A 102 21.85 6.82 1.15
N LYS A 103 22.05 5.54 0.79
CA LYS A 103 21.02 4.47 0.84
C LYS A 103 20.17 4.49 2.11
N ARG A 104 20.79 4.78 3.27
CA ARG A 104 20.09 4.90 4.55
C ARG A 104 19.04 6.02 4.57
N LYS A 105 19.38 7.22 4.08
CA LYS A 105 18.45 8.36 4.03
C LYS A 105 17.26 8.09 3.11
N PHE A 106 17.48 7.31 2.05
CA PHE A 106 16.40 6.85 1.18
C PHE A 106 15.38 6.03 1.97
N TYR A 107 15.82 5.03 2.74
CA TYR A 107 14.89 4.21 3.54
C TYR A 107 14.26 4.97 4.71
N GLU A 108 14.98 5.89 5.35
CA GLU A 108 14.41 6.77 6.38
C GLU A 108 13.31 7.65 5.80
N THR A 109 13.51 8.21 4.59
CA THR A 109 12.46 8.97 3.89
C THR A 109 11.28 8.10 3.51
N MET A 110 11.54 6.87 3.05
CA MET A 110 10.48 5.91 2.75
C MET A 110 9.66 5.57 3.99
N LEU A 111 10.32 5.32 5.13
CA LEU A 111 9.67 5.03 6.42
C LEU A 111 8.75 6.18 6.83
N ASP A 112 9.26 7.42 6.89
CA ASP A 112 8.48 8.60 7.28
C ASP A 112 7.22 8.75 6.40
N GLN A 113 7.35 8.56 5.09
CA GLN A 113 6.23 8.65 4.16
C GLN A 113 5.20 7.53 4.35
N THR A 114 5.66 6.31 4.61
CA THR A 114 4.81 5.14 4.86
C THR A 114 4.06 5.29 6.19
N GLU A 115 4.70 5.80 7.25
CA GLU A 115 4.05 6.08 8.54
C GLU A 115 2.96 7.17 8.41
N ASP A 116 3.28 8.29 7.75
CA ASP A 116 2.32 9.37 7.48
C ASP A 116 1.11 8.89 6.66
N TYR A 117 1.34 7.91 5.79
CA TYR A 117 0.31 7.36 4.94
C TYR A 117 -0.52 6.28 5.62
N LEU A 118 0.06 5.47 6.52
CA LEU A 118 -0.66 4.56 7.40
C LEU A 118 -1.75 5.30 8.21
N GLU A 119 -1.45 6.49 8.74
CA GLU A 119 -2.45 7.30 9.48
C GLU A 119 -3.66 7.70 8.61
N LYS A 120 -3.46 7.81 7.28
CA LYS A 120 -4.57 8.03 6.33
C LYS A 120 -5.31 6.72 6.08
N LEU A 121 -4.59 5.62 5.86
CA LEU A 121 -5.18 4.30 5.62
C LEU A 121 -5.98 3.75 6.81
N LYS A 122 -5.62 4.09 8.05
CA LYS A 122 -6.40 3.73 9.25
C LYS A 122 -7.85 4.25 9.23
N LYS A 123 -8.17 5.23 8.38
CA LYS A 123 -9.53 5.73 8.17
C LYS A 123 -10.35 4.86 7.22
N LEU A 124 -9.70 4.08 6.36
CA LEU A 124 -10.35 3.27 5.31
C LEU A 124 -11.42 2.32 5.88
N PRO A 125 -11.19 1.58 6.99
CA PRO A 125 -12.24 0.74 7.60
C PRO A 125 -13.47 1.52 8.07
N GLY A 126 -13.32 2.80 8.43
CA GLY A 126 -14.44 3.65 8.82
C GLY A 126 -15.31 4.11 7.65
N TYR A 127 -14.81 3.99 6.42
CA TYR A 127 -15.55 4.29 5.20
C TYR A 127 -16.07 3.03 4.49
N ALA A 128 -15.55 1.86 4.84
CA ALA A 128 -15.88 0.60 4.20
C ALA A 128 -17.33 0.18 4.44
N THR A 129 -17.92 -0.49 3.45
CA THR A 129 -19.14 -1.28 3.63
C THR A 129 -18.83 -2.54 4.46
N ASP A 130 -19.86 -3.20 4.99
CA ASP A 130 -19.67 -4.47 5.73
C ASP A 130 -18.94 -5.52 4.89
N GLU A 131 -19.18 -5.55 3.57
CA GLU A 131 -18.52 -6.47 2.64
C GLU A 131 -17.03 -6.16 2.44
N ASP A 132 -16.64 -4.88 2.47
CA ASP A 132 -15.26 -4.44 2.22
C ASP A 132 -14.45 -4.26 3.51
N LEU A 133 -15.10 -4.35 4.68
CA LEU A 133 -14.50 -4.01 5.97
C LEU A 133 -13.30 -4.89 6.33
N GLU A 134 -13.39 -6.20 6.07
CA GLU A 134 -12.28 -7.11 6.35
C GLU A 134 -11.06 -6.78 5.49
N PHE A 135 -11.29 -6.52 4.20
CA PHE A 135 -10.23 -6.11 3.28
C PHE A 135 -9.65 -4.75 3.66
N ALA A 136 -10.47 -3.77 4.02
CA ALA A 136 -9.98 -2.48 4.49
C ALA A 136 -9.07 -2.61 5.72
N ARG A 137 -9.34 -3.57 6.62
CA ARG A 137 -8.45 -3.88 7.75
C ARG A 137 -7.17 -4.60 7.30
N PHE A 138 -7.27 -5.47 6.29
CA PHE A 138 -6.09 -6.10 5.67
C PHE A 138 -5.14 -5.05 5.08
N VAL A 139 -5.65 -4.03 4.37
CA VAL A 139 -4.86 -2.91 3.84
C VAL A 139 -4.04 -2.22 4.93
N VAL A 140 -4.64 -1.96 6.09
CA VAL A 140 -3.94 -1.34 7.23
C VAL A 140 -2.82 -2.25 7.75
N LYS A 141 -3.11 -3.55 7.95
CA LYS A 141 -2.12 -4.52 8.44
C LYS A 141 -0.94 -4.71 7.48
N GLN A 142 -1.20 -4.65 6.18
CA GLN A 142 -0.16 -4.69 5.16
C GLN A 142 0.81 -3.51 5.34
N GLU A 143 0.29 -2.29 5.45
CA GLU A 143 1.14 -1.10 5.58
C GLU A 143 1.98 -1.16 6.88
N GLU A 144 1.43 -1.70 7.97
CA GLU A 144 2.16 -1.98 9.21
C GLU A 144 3.31 -2.98 9.02
N ALA A 145 3.12 -4.03 8.22
CA ALA A 145 4.18 -4.99 7.89
C ALA A 145 5.29 -4.35 7.03
N GLN A 146 4.93 -3.44 6.13
CA GLN A 146 5.92 -2.71 5.32
C GLN A 146 6.76 -1.77 6.16
N ILE A 147 6.16 -1.05 7.11
CA ILE A 147 6.88 -0.22 8.08
C ILE A 147 7.92 -1.07 8.82
N GLN A 148 7.52 -2.22 9.39
CA GLN A 148 8.43 -3.12 10.09
C GLN A 148 9.58 -3.62 9.19
N ALA A 149 9.28 -3.97 7.94
CA ALA A 149 10.30 -4.39 6.99
C ALA A 149 11.30 -3.25 6.66
N ILE A 150 10.82 -2.01 6.49
CA ILE A 150 11.68 -0.84 6.26
C ILE A 150 12.56 -0.56 7.49
N GLU A 151 12.01 -0.66 8.71
CA GLU A 151 12.77 -0.48 9.94
C GLU A 151 13.95 -1.48 10.05
N HIS A 152 13.71 -2.76 9.75
CA HIS A 152 14.77 -3.77 9.68
C HIS A 152 15.79 -3.43 8.59
N ARG A 153 15.34 -2.98 7.42
CA ARG A 153 16.21 -2.57 6.32
C ARG A 153 17.13 -1.40 6.69
N ILE A 154 16.62 -0.39 7.41
CA ILE A 154 17.43 0.75 7.90
C ILE A 154 18.55 0.28 8.85
N LYS A 155 18.30 -0.77 9.63
CA LYS A 155 19.28 -1.40 10.54
C LYS A 155 20.28 -2.31 9.82
N GLY A 156 20.08 -2.56 8.52
CA GLY A 156 20.88 -3.50 7.73
C GLY A 156 20.47 -4.97 7.91
N GLU A 157 19.33 -5.24 8.55
CA GLU A 157 18.83 -6.57 8.88
C GLU A 157 18.00 -7.14 7.72
N ASN A 158 18.62 -7.31 6.55
CA ASN A 158 17.90 -7.58 5.29
C ASN A 158 17.12 -8.89 5.29
N GLN A 159 17.63 -9.92 5.97
CA GLN A 159 16.91 -11.18 6.13
C GLN A 159 15.65 -10.99 6.99
N ALA A 160 15.78 -10.31 8.15
CA ALA A 160 14.62 -10.04 9.01
C ALA A 160 13.57 -9.18 8.30
N ALA A 161 14.00 -8.20 7.50
CA ALA A 161 13.10 -7.40 6.67
C ALA A 161 12.33 -8.26 5.66
N ALA A 162 13.00 -9.21 4.99
CA ALA A 162 12.35 -10.13 4.05
C ALA A 162 11.42 -11.12 4.78
N ASP A 163 11.82 -11.61 5.95
CA ASP A 163 11.03 -12.56 6.76
C ASP A 163 9.71 -11.94 7.22
N VAL A 164 9.70 -10.66 7.63
CA VAL A 164 8.45 -9.93 7.96
C VAL A 164 7.45 -9.97 6.80
N LEU A 165 7.93 -9.71 5.58
CA LEU A 165 7.08 -9.72 4.39
C LEU A 165 6.61 -11.13 4.04
N ALA A 166 7.49 -12.13 4.15
CA ALA A 166 7.16 -13.53 3.90
C ALA A 166 6.13 -14.06 4.91
N ASP A 167 6.29 -13.75 6.19
CA ASP A 167 5.36 -14.13 7.25
C ASP A 167 3.99 -13.49 7.06
N PHE A 168 3.94 -12.23 6.60
CA PHE A 168 2.68 -11.60 6.22
C PHE A 168 1.98 -12.35 5.08
N ILE A 169 2.71 -12.68 4.01
CA ILE A 169 2.16 -13.47 2.90
C ILE A 169 1.58 -14.78 3.44
N ASN A 170 2.39 -15.56 4.18
CA ASN A 170 2.02 -16.87 4.69
C ASN A 170 0.80 -16.83 5.62
N SER A 171 0.67 -15.78 6.42
CA SER A 171 -0.43 -15.61 7.37
C SER A 171 -1.74 -15.14 6.72
N ASN A 172 -1.70 -14.72 5.45
CA ASN A 172 -2.84 -14.12 4.76
C ASN A 172 -3.15 -14.77 3.39
N GLN A 173 -2.64 -15.98 3.11
CA GLN A 173 -2.96 -16.72 1.88
C GLN A 173 -4.44 -17.10 1.77
#